data_AF-A0A7Z8QUF9-F1
#
_entry.id   AF-A0A7Z8QUF9-F1
#
_cell.length_a   1.000
_cell.length_b   1.000
_cell.length_c   1.000
_cell.angle_alpha   90.00
_cell.angle_beta   90.00
_cell.angle_gamma   90.00
#
_symmetry.space_group_name_H-M   'P 1'
#
loop_
_entity.id
_entity.type
_entity.pdbx_description
1 polymer ?
#
loop_
_entity_poly.entity_id
_entity_poly.type
_entity_poly.pdbx_seq_one_letter_code
_entity_poly.pdbx_strand_id
1 'polypeptide(L)'
;MISSKASQRRLAYYVRNAQQDRERLSQIITAKLLVQCDYQQAEVVLWYLHCRSEVQTYQTVLTELLNQQKTLVIPYCTKDQLGNNQLGLWRLQDISELIAGTWGIL
;
A
#
# COMPACT_ATOMS: atom_id res chain seq x y z
N MET A 1 -6.96 -29.98 12.11
CA MET A 1 -7.37 -29.60 10.73
C MET A 1 -6.72 -28.28 10.38
N ILE A 2 -5.90 -28.22 9.32
CA ILE A 2 -5.32 -26.97 8.83
C ILE A 2 -6.40 -26.26 8.00
N SER A 3 -6.74 -25.02 8.37
CA SER A 3 -7.70 -24.20 7.61
C SER A 3 -7.17 -23.90 6.20
N SER A 4 -8.03 -23.98 5.17
CA SER A 4 -7.64 -23.62 3.79
C SER A 4 -7.23 -22.15 3.68
N LYS A 5 -6.37 -21.81 2.69
CA LYS A 5 -6.01 -20.41 2.38
C LYS A 5 -7.24 -19.53 2.13
N ALA A 6 -8.26 -20.07 1.47
CA ALA A 6 -9.51 -19.35 1.20
C ALA A 6 -10.26 -19.04 2.51
N SER A 7 -10.35 -20.00 3.42
CA SER A 7 -10.97 -19.82 4.73
C SER A 7 -10.21 -18.81 5.59
N GLN A 8 -8.87 -18.88 5.62
CA GLN A 8 -8.03 -17.92 6.34
C GLN A 8 -8.19 -16.50 5.79
N ARG A 9 -8.20 -16.32 4.46
CA ARG A 9 -8.42 -15.01 3.82
C ARG A 9 -9.78 -14.43 4.19
N ARG A 10 -10.86 -15.22 4.09
CA ARG A 10 -12.21 -14.76 4.47
C ARG A 10 -12.28 -14.31 5.92
N LEU A 11 -11.72 -15.10 6.84
CA LEU A 11 -11.67 -14.74 8.25
C LEU A 11 -10.90 -13.43 8.46
N ALA A 12 -9.71 -13.30 7.87
CA ALA A 12 -8.90 -12.10 7.99
C ALA A 12 -9.60 -10.85 7.42
N TYR A 13 -10.30 -10.97 6.29
CA TYR A 13 -11.11 -9.88 5.73
C TYR A 13 -12.24 -9.47 6.67
N TYR A 14 -12.96 -10.43 7.24
CA TYR A 14 -14.03 -10.14 8.19
C TYR A 14 -13.51 -9.40 9.42
N VAL A 15 -12.42 -9.89 10.03
CA VAL A 15 -11.81 -9.26 11.19
C VAL A 15 -11.29 -7.86 10.88
N ARG A 16 -10.58 -7.65 9.76
CA ARG A 16 -10.10 -6.31 9.37
C ARG A 16 -11.24 -5.34 9.07
N ASN A 17 -12.34 -5.80 8.49
CA ASN A 17 -13.51 -4.95 8.25
C ASN A 17 -14.21 -4.53 9.54
N ALA A 18 -14.21 -5.39 10.56
CA ALA A 18 -14.82 -5.10 11.86
C ALA A 18 -13.90 -4.27 12.79
N GLN A 19 -12.62 -4.10 12.43
CA GLN A 19 -11.63 -3.38 13.21
C GLN A 19 -12.02 -1.91 13.39
N GLN A 20 -12.20 -1.51 14.65
CA GLN A 20 -12.40 -0.12 15.04
C GLN A 20 -11.06 0.64 15.08
N ASP A 21 -11.13 1.97 15.08
CA ASP A 21 -9.96 2.87 15.18
C ASP A 21 -8.88 2.64 14.10
N ARG A 22 -9.30 2.20 12.91
CA ARG A 22 -8.40 1.84 11.81
C ARG A 22 -7.43 2.95 11.45
N GLU A 23 -7.88 4.20 11.43
CA GLU A 23 -7.04 5.36 11.10
C GLU A 23 -5.89 5.51 12.10
N ARG A 24 -6.20 5.55 13.40
CA ARG A 24 -5.21 5.62 14.48
C ARG A 24 -4.23 4.46 14.42
N LEU A 25 -4.73 3.23 14.24
CA LEU A 25 -3.87 2.05 14.14
C LEU A 25 -2.97 2.12 12.91
N SER A 26 -3.47 2.66 11.79
CA SER A 26 -2.67 2.85 10.58
C SER A 26 -1.53 3.84 10.81
N GLN A 27 -1.80 4.96 11.47
CA GLN A 27 -0.79 5.95 11.86
C GLN A 27 0.29 5.34 12.77
N ILE A 28 -0.09 4.51 13.75
CA ILE A 28 0.87 3.81 14.62
C ILE A 28 1.76 2.87 13.80
N ILE A 29 1.17 2.12 12.86
CA ILE A 29 1.91 1.18 12.01
C ILE A 29 2.88 1.94 11.11
N THR A 30 2.43 2.98 10.42
CA THR A 30 3.30 3.75 9.51
C THR A 30 4.38 4.49 10.28
N ALA A 31 4.09 5.09 11.43
CA ALA A 31 5.10 5.72 12.28
C ALA A 31 6.20 4.72 12.71
N LYS A 32 5.82 3.49 13.08
CA LYS A 32 6.78 2.43 13.43
C LYS A 32 7.64 1.99 12.24
N LEU A 33 7.08 1.96 11.04
CA LEU A 33 7.82 1.67 9.81
C LEU A 33 8.84 2.78 9.51
N LEU A 34 8.41 4.04 9.57
CA LEU A 34 9.27 5.18 9.23
C LEU A 34 10.52 5.23 10.10
N VAL A 35 10.47 4.83 11.37
CA VAL A 35 11.65 4.85 12.26
C VAL A 35 12.57 3.63 12.12
N GLN A 36 12.24 2.65 11.27
CA GLN A 36 13.12 1.49 11.06
C GLN A 36 14.39 1.91 10.32
N CYS A 37 15.53 1.32 10.72
CA CYS A 37 16.83 1.57 10.09
C CYS A 37 16.79 1.30 8.58
N ASP A 38 16.18 0.18 8.18
CA ASP A 38 16.04 -0.22 6.78
C ASP A 38 15.24 0.82 5.97
N TYR A 39 14.17 1.38 6.55
CA TYR A 39 13.39 2.42 5.90
C TYR A 39 14.19 3.72 5.76
N GLN A 40 14.87 4.13 6.83
CA GLN A 40 15.67 5.35 6.87
C GLN A 40 16.82 5.32 5.85
N GLN A 41 17.48 4.18 5.68
CA GLN A 41 18.58 4.01 4.74
C GLN A 41 18.13 3.76 3.29
N ALA A 42 16.88 3.36 3.06
CA ALA A 42 16.39 3.10 1.71
C ALA A 42 16.36 4.36 0.84
N GLU A 43 16.98 4.31 -0.33
CA GLU A 43 16.92 5.38 -1.35
C GLU A 43 15.65 5.30 -2.19
N VAL A 44 15.13 4.08 -2.38
CA VAL A 44 13.92 3.78 -3.17
C VAL A 44 12.96 2.96 -2.31
N VAL A 45 11.72 3.40 -2.20
CA VAL A 45 10.69 2.73 -1.39
C VAL A 45 9.45 2.48 -2.23
N LEU A 46 9.01 1.22 -2.26
CA LEU A 46 7.71 0.87 -2.82
C LEU A 46 6.63 1.05 -1.75
N TRP A 47 5.68 1.94 -2.01
CA TRP A 47 4.48 2.10 -1.21
C TRP A 47 3.27 1.61 -2.00
N TYR A 48 2.41 0.82 -1.37
CA TYR A 48 1.07 0.57 -1.92
C TYR A 48 0.11 1.65 -1.43
N LEU A 49 -0.92 1.95 -2.22
CA LEU A 49 -2.06 2.73 -1.78
C LEU A 49 -3.17 1.79 -1.31
N HIS A 50 -3.59 2.01 -0.07
CA HIS A 50 -4.46 1.11 0.65
C HIS A 50 -5.83 0.89 -0.01
N CYS A 51 -6.35 -0.32 0.11
CA CYS A 51 -7.69 -0.70 -0.30
C CYS A 51 -8.53 -1.16 0.89
N ARG A 52 -9.76 -0.66 0.98
CA ARG A 52 -10.79 -1.12 1.94
C ARG A 52 -10.32 -1.12 3.40
N SER A 53 -9.95 -2.29 3.92
CA SER A 53 -9.61 -2.52 5.33
C SER A 53 -8.12 -2.76 5.57
N GLU A 54 -7.28 -2.45 4.58
CA GLU A 54 -5.84 -2.41 4.74
C GLU A 54 -5.39 -1.24 5.62
N VAL A 55 -4.11 -1.27 6.01
CA VAL A 55 -3.46 -0.15 6.69
C VAL A 55 -3.50 1.05 5.78
N GLN A 56 -3.98 2.19 6.28
CA GLN A 56 -4.11 3.41 5.49
C GLN A 56 -2.75 4.06 5.26
N THR A 57 -2.27 4.02 4.03
CA THR A 57 -0.94 4.51 3.63
C THR A 57 -0.97 5.85 2.91
N TYR A 58 -2.11 6.27 2.38
CA TYR A 58 -2.23 7.43 1.47
C TYR A 58 -1.62 8.71 2.06
N GLN A 59 -1.97 9.04 3.30
CA GLN A 59 -1.46 10.24 3.96
C GLN A 59 0.06 10.17 4.19
N THR A 60 0.59 9.00 4.54
CA THR A 60 2.03 8.79 4.71
C THR A 60 2.76 8.94 3.37
N VAL A 61 2.21 8.39 2.29
CA VAL A 61 2.77 8.55 0.94
C VAL A 61 2.80 10.01 0.53
N LEU A 62 1.74 10.78 0.79
CA LEU A 62 1.72 12.23 0.53
C LEU A 62 2.82 12.95 1.30
N THR A 63 2.99 12.67 2.60
CA THR A 63 4.04 13.28 3.42
C THR A 63 5.43 12.93 2.89
N GLU A 64 5.68 11.68 2.54
CA GLU A 64 6.97 11.25 2.02
C GLU A 64 7.28 11.85 0.64
N LEU A 65 6.25 12.03 -0.20
CA LEU A 65 6.38 12.69 -1.50
C LEU A 65 6.76 14.17 -1.33
N LEU A 66 6.16 14.86 -0.35
CA LEU A 66 6.48 16.24 0.00
C LEU A 66 7.88 16.38 0.61
N ASN A 67 8.34 15.39 1.37
CA ASN A 67 9.68 15.40 1.96
C ASN A 67 10.79 15.30 0.90
N GLN A 68 10.51 14.67 -0.25
CA GLN A 68 11.45 14.52 -1.39
C GLN A 68 12.81 13.89 -1.03
N GLN A 69 12.90 13.13 0.07
CA GLN A 69 14.14 12.49 0.52
C GLN A 69 14.40 11.13 -0.12
N LYS A 70 13.37 10.51 -0.69
CA LYS A 70 13.41 9.14 -1.23
C LYS A 70 12.68 9.08 -2.57
N THR A 71 13.08 8.15 -3.43
CA THR A 71 12.31 7.82 -4.62
C THR A 71 11.13 6.94 -4.23
N LEU A 72 9.91 7.43 -4.45
CA LEU A 72 8.70 6.65 -4.18
C LEU A 72 8.25 5.89 -5.43
N VAL A 73 7.92 4.62 -5.23
CA VAL A 73 7.40 3.74 -6.28
C VAL A 73 6.02 3.23 -5.87
N ILE A 74 5.02 3.36 -6.75
CA ILE A 74 3.67 2.82 -6.54
C ILE A 74 3.45 1.63 -7.48
N PRO A 75 2.95 0.49 -6.97
CA PRO A 75 2.58 -0.63 -7.83
C PRO A 75 1.24 -0.38 -8.52
N TYR A 76 1.12 -0.79 -9.79
CA TYR A 76 -0.15 -0.74 -10.52
C TYR A 76 -0.38 -2.04 -11.30
N CYS A 77 -1.65 -2.47 -11.40
CA CYS A 77 -1.99 -3.66 -12.17
C CYS A 77 -1.95 -3.35 -13.67
N THR A 78 -1.22 -4.18 -14.42
CA THR A 78 -1.10 -4.08 -15.89
C THR A 78 -1.10 -5.48 -16.51
N LYS A 79 -0.87 -5.56 -17.83
CA LYS A 79 -0.66 -6.81 -18.55
C LYS A 79 0.68 -6.81 -19.26
N ASP A 80 1.30 -7.98 -19.37
CA ASP A 80 2.49 -8.20 -20.19
C ASP A 80 2.14 -8.22 -21.69
N GLN A 81 3.15 -8.40 -22.54
CA GLN A 81 2.99 -8.47 -24.00
C GLN A 81 2.12 -9.64 -24.47
N LEU A 82 1.95 -10.68 -23.63
CA LEU A 82 1.14 -11.86 -23.90
C LEU A 82 -0.28 -11.74 -23.30
N GLY A 83 -0.59 -10.61 -22.65
CA GLY A 83 -1.89 -10.35 -22.03
C GLY A 83 -2.06 -10.93 -20.62
N ASN A 84 -1.01 -11.48 -20.00
CA ASN A 84 -1.06 -11.99 -18.63
C ASN A 84 -0.98 -10.85 -17.62
N ASN A 85 -1.67 -11.00 -16.49
CA ASN A 85 -1.63 -10.01 -15.42
C ASN A 85 -0.21 -9.85 -14.86
N GLN A 86 0.24 -8.60 -14.76
CA GLN A 86 1.54 -8.22 -14.21
C GLN A 86 1.38 -7.03 -13.25
N LEU A 87 2.28 -6.91 -12.29
CA LEU A 87 2.42 -5.72 -11.47
C LEU A 87 3.48 -4.81 -12.08
N GLY A 88 3.07 -3.64 -12.57
CA GLY A 88 3.95 -2.58 -13.00
C GLY A 88 4.41 -1.74 -11.80
N LEU A 89 5.54 -1.06 -11.96
CA LEU A 89 6.11 -0.14 -10.98
C LEU A 89 6.16 1.25 -11.57
N TRP A 90 5.59 2.23 -10.87
CA TRP A 90 5.56 3.61 -11.28
C TRP A 90 6.35 4.48 -10.32
N ARG A 91 7.34 5.22 -10.81
CA ARG A 91 8.05 6.22 -9.99
C ARG A 91 7.14 7.44 -9.85
N LEU A 92 6.60 7.63 -8.65
CA LEU A 92 5.68 8.71 -8.34
C LEU A 92 6.45 10.02 -8.09
N GLN A 93 6.06 11.10 -8.78
CA GLN A 93 6.59 12.44 -8.53
C GLN A 93 5.50 13.41 -8.03
N ASP A 94 4.25 13.20 -8.45
CA ASP A 94 3.07 13.94 -8.01
C ASP A 94 1.87 13.00 -7.85
N ILE A 95 1.04 13.21 -6.82
CA ILE A 95 -0.15 12.37 -6.59
C ILE A 95 -1.18 12.48 -7.71
N SER A 96 -1.21 13.61 -8.44
CA SER A 96 -2.10 13.83 -9.58
C SER A 96 -1.74 12.97 -10.80
N GLU A 97 -0.57 12.32 -10.82
CA GLU A 97 -0.24 11.30 -11.83
C GLU A 97 -1.14 10.05 -11.69
N LEU A 98 -1.72 9.84 -10.52
CA LEU A 98 -2.54 8.67 -10.22
C LEU A 98 -3.99 8.87 -10.65
N ILE A 99 -4.53 7.83 -11.27
CA ILE A 99 -5.93 7.74 -11.68
C ILE A 99 -6.50 6.53 -10.97
N ALA A 100 -7.70 6.69 -10.39
CA ALA A 100 -8.38 5.60 -9.72
C ALA A 100 -8.43 4.33 -10.60
N GLY A 101 -7.74 3.29 -10.15
CA GLY A 101 -7.63 2.01 -10.83
C GLY A 101 -8.67 1.00 -10.38
N THR A 102 -8.32 -0.28 -10.54
CA THR A 102 -9.17 -1.39 -10.10
C THR A 102 -9.54 -1.23 -8.62
N TRP A 103 -10.83 -1.42 -8.30
CA TRP A 103 -11.40 -1.31 -6.94
C TRP A 103 -11.51 0.11 -6.35
N GLY A 104 -11.28 1.16 -7.14
CA GLY A 104 -11.35 2.55 -6.68
C GLY A 104 -10.18 2.96 -5.80
N ILE A 105 -9.06 2.23 -5.88
CA ILE A 105 -7.78 2.62 -5.28
C ILE A 105 -7.17 3.69 -6.20
N LEU A 106 -6.75 4.83 -5.63
CA LEU A 106 -5.92 5.79 -6.35
C LEU A 106 -4.57 5.17 -6.72
#